data_AF-X6NZ40-F1
#
_entry.id   AF-X6NZ40-F1
#
_cell.length_a   1.000
_cell.length_b   1.000
_cell.length_c   1.000
_cell.angle_alpha   90.00
_cell.angle_beta   90.00
_cell.angle_gamma   90.00
#
_symmetry.space_group_name_H-M   'P 1'
#
loop_
_entity.id
_entity.type
_entity.pdbx_description
1 polymer ?
#
loop_
_entity_poly.entity_id
_entity_poly.type
_entity_poly.pdbx_seq_one_letter_code
_entity_poly.pdbx_strand_id
1 'polypeptide(L)'
;VFDGVPVGVKDEYQVKGYYSTYATTFRAGLEGIQYEDDIVVERLRKLGAIIFGKLNMQEIGIVASSVNPNFGNIFNPYGKDLHREAGPFPFFFFFFFFFGDLQMLKVLFSGSSSASGAAVAAGLLPVALGADGGGSIRIPSSLNGVVGLSATFGRVPHVDYGCWSHVHKGALTTTLRDQMLTYYAISGAMDDNVVSQTSKSATNPPKHFHGFQNANALSDVTVGIWWDCLLFLLDHSTSKKKIKQHNNKHNNNNNIVVKQCDDVVRTLKEHYNVKIKNYTIDHLKEIVKSHQYGILTEFAAGLITAYLNKYKCKYT
;
A
#
# COMPACT_ATOMS: atom_id res chain seq x y z
N VAL A 1 6.44 -3.98 -24.21
CA VAL A 1 5.09 -3.68 -23.66
C VAL A 1 5.08 -2.39 -22.85
N PHE A 2 6.18 -2.03 -22.16
CA PHE A 2 6.27 -0.76 -21.42
C PHE A 2 6.88 0.39 -22.23
N ASP A 3 7.32 0.15 -23.46
CA ASP A 3 7.88 1.17 -24.33
C ASP A 3 6.92 2.35 -24.51
N GLY A 4 7.36 3.55 -24.13
CA GLY A 4 6.57 4.78 -24.14
C GLY A 4 5.55 4.92 -23.01
N VAL A 5 5.39 3.94 -22.10
CA VAL A 5 4.42 4.00 -21.01
C VAL A 5 4.92 4.93 -19.90
N PRO A 6 4.20 6.00 -19.54
CA PRO A 6 4.61 6.86 -18.44
C PRO A 6 4.34 6.20 -17.08
N VAL A 7 5.36 6.17 -16.23
CA VAL A 7 5.29 5.59 -14.89
C VAL A 7 5.66 6.65 -13.85
N GLY A 8 4.77 6.89 -12.90
CA GLY A 8 5.08 7.72 -11.73
C GLY A 8 5.69 6.88 -10.62
N VAL A 9 6.60 7.47 -9.85
CA VAL A 9 7.37 6.74 -8.84
C VAL A 9 7.19 7.42 -7.49
N LYS A 10 6.64 6.72 -6.48
CA LYS A 10 6.51 7.28 -5.14
C LYS A 10 7.86 7.78 -4.60
N ASP A 11 7.86 8.87 -3.85
CA ASP A 11 9.08 9.60 -3.55
C ASP A 11 10.14 8.84 -2.72
N GLU A 12 9.74 7.78 -2.02
CA GLU A 12 10.63 6.88 -1.26
C GLU A 12 11.51 5.95 -2.13
N TYR A 13 11.23 5.84 -3.43
CA TYR A 13 12.07 5.07 -4.34
C TYR A 13 13.25 5.91 -4.86
N GLN A 14 14.39 5.26 -5.08
CA GLN A 14 15.51 5.86 -5.79
C GLN A 14 15.21 5.95 -7.29
N VAL A 15 15.46 7.12 -7.88
CA VAL A 15 15.35 7.33 -9.33
C VAL A 15 16.55 8.17 -9.75
N LYS A 16 17.33 7.64 -10.69
CA LYS A 16 18.52 8.31 -11.21
C LYS A 16 18.19 9.71 -11.70
N GLY A 17 18.92 10.71 -11.20
CA GLY A 17 18.73 12.12 -11.55
C GLY A 17 17.66 12.84 -10.73
N TYR A 18 17.06 12.20 -9.71
CA TYR A 18 16.10 12.82 -8.81
C TYR A 18 16.59 12.76 -7.36
N TYR A 19 16.02 13.60 -6.51
CA TYR A 19 16.12 13.43 -5.06
C TYR A 19 15.10 12.39 -4.59
N SER A 20 15.42 11.66 -3.52
CA SER A 20 14.49 10.80 -2.80
C SER A 20 14.22 11.39 -1.42
N THR A 21 13.18 12.22 -1.34
CA THR A 21 12.96 13.07 -0.16
C THR A 21 12.11 12.40 0.91
N TYR A 22 11.43 11.30 0.58
CA TYR A 22 10.40 10.69 1.42
C TYR A 22 9.32 11.72 1.82
N ALA A 23 9.09 12.69 0.94
CA ALA A 23 8.28 13.87 1.18
C ALA A 23 8.63 14.66 2.47
N THR A 24 9.91 14.64 2.85
CA THR A 24 10.53 15.53 3.86
C THR A 24 11.27 16.69 3.17
N THR A 25 11.57 17.76 3.91
CA THR A 25 12.37 18.89 3.38
C THR A 25 13.87 18.71 3.55
N PHE A 26 14.31 17.87 4.48
CA PHE A 26 15.72 17.77 4.86
C PHE A 26 16.47 16.66 4.10
N ARG A 27 15.78 15.58 3.70
CA ARG A 27 16.43 14.39 3.13
C ARG A 27 17.11 14.63 1.78
N ALA A 28 16.60 15.54 0.96
CA ALA A 28 17.28 15.97 -0.27
C ALA A 28 18.70 16.49 0.00
N GLY A 29 18.87 17.29 1.07
CA GLY A 29 20.18 17.75 1.54
C GLY A 29 20.97 16.68 2.30
N LEU A 30 20.34 15.57 2.71
CA LEU A 30 21.02 14.42 3.33
C LEU A 30 21.71 13.53 2.32
N GLU A 31 20.98 13.14 1.29
CA GLU A 31 21.39 12.07 0.39
C GLU A 31 21.80 12.58 -0.99
N GLY A 32 21.49 13.83 -1.31
CA GLY A 32 21.74 14.39 -2.63
C GLY A 32 20.88 13.74 -3.71
N ILE A 33 21.27 14.00 -4.95
CA ILE A 33 20.66 13.39 -6.13
C ILE A 33 21.03 11.90 -6.18
N GLN A 34 20.08 11.06 -6.56
CA GLN A 34 20.33 9.63 -6.72
C GLN A 34 21.05 9.38 -8.04
N TYR A 35 22.10 8.56 -8.00
CA TYR A 35 22.91 8.20 -9.19
C TYR A 35 22.45 6.90 -9.85
N GLU A 36 21.65 6.11 -9.13
CA GLU A 36 21.13 4.83 -9.55
C GLU A 36 19.61 4.80 -9.40
N ASP A 37 18.96 4.00 -10.23
CA ASP A 37 17.55 3.70 -10.09
C ASP A 37 17.38 2.59 -9.05
N ASP A 38 16.28 2.62 -8.30
CA ASP A 38 15.81 1.43 -7.59
C ASP A 38 15.59 0.31 -8.63
N ILE A 39 15.91 -0.93 -8.28
CA ILE A 39 15.83 -2.09 -9.18
C ILE A 39 14.49 -2.21 -9.90
N VAL A 40 13.38 -1.83 -9.27
CA VAL A 40 12.06 -1.88 -9.94
C VAL A 40 11.90 -0.78 -10.99
N VAL A 41 12.51 0.39 -10.75
CA VAL A 41 12.53 1.52 -11.69
C VAL A 41 13.44 1.17 -12.87
N GLU A 42 14.62 0.60 -12.58
CA GLU A 42 15.55 0.12 -13.59
C GLU A 42 14.90 -0.92 -14.52
N ARG A 43 14.19 -1.91 -13.95
CA ARG A 43 13.45 -2.93 -14.71
C ARG A 43 12.43 -2.32 -15.66
N LEU A 44 11.64 -1.35 -15.20
CA LEU A 44 10.66 -0.67 -16.04
C LEU A 44 11.34 0.16 -17.14
N ARG A 45 12.40 0.90 -16.79
CA ARG A 45 13.17 1.70 -17.75
C ARG A 45 13.80 0.83 -18.85
N LYS A 46 14.36 -0.33 -18.50
CA LYS A 46 14.88 -1.33 -19.45
C LYS A 46 13.84 -1.86 -20.42
N LEU A 47 12.56 -1.86 -20.03
CA LEU A 47 11.44 -2.24 -20.87
C LEU A 47 10.86 -1.08 -21.70
N GLY A 48 11.49 0.11 -21.64
CA GLY A 48 11.13 1.32 -22.38
C GLY A 48 10.15 2.26 -21.66
N ALA A 49 9.87 2.02 -20.37
CA ALA A 49 8.99 2.92 -19.61
C ALA A 49 9.60 4.34 -19.50
N ILE A 50 8.75 5.34 -19.66
CA ILE A 50 9.11 6.74 -19.40
C ILE A 50 8.89 6.99 -17.91
N ILE A 51 9.97 7.13 -17.14
CA ILE A 51 9.86 7.51 -15.72
C ILE A 51 9.45 8.97 -15.65
N PHE A 52 8.15 9.21 -15.39
CA PHE A 52 7.53 10.53 -15.45
C PHE A 52 8.07 11.48 -14.36
N GLY A 53 8.31 10.93 -13.18
CA GLY A 53 8.89 11.67 -12.06
C GLY A 53 8.51 11.10 -10.70
N LYS A 54 8.92 11.83 -9.65
CA LYS A 54 8.62 11.51 -8.26
C LYS A 54 7.22 11.98 -7.88
N LEU A 55 6.46 11.11 -7.21
CA LEU A 55 5.10 11.38 -6.75
C LEU A 55 5.09 11.68 -5.25
N ASN A 56 4.37 12.74 -4.87
CA ASN A 56 4.21 13.15 -3.47
C ASN A 56 3.60 12.01 -2.61
N MET A 57 3.91 12.03 -1.32
CA MET A 57 3.45 11.03 -0.36
C MET A 57 3.27 11.65 1.01
N GLN A 58 2.64 10.91 1.92
CA GLN A 58 2.70 11.28 3.34
C GLN A 58 4.16 11.22 3.80
N GLU A 59 4.57 12.23 4.58
CA GLU A 59 5.94 12.37 5.07
C GLU A 59 6.44 11.08 5.74
N ILE A 60 7.43 10.47 5.08
CA ILE A 60 8.08 9.20 5.42
C ILE A 60 7.13 7.98 5.56
N GLY A 61 5.90 8.12 5.09
CA GLY A 61 4.96 7.01 4.96
C GLY A 61 4.46 6.37 6.25
N ILE A 62 4.63 7.03 7.39
CA ILE A 62 4.27 6.58 8.73
C ILE A 62 2.76 6.57 9.01
N VAL A 63 1.99 7.41 8.31
CA VAL A 63 0.55 7.55 8.52
C VAL A 63 -0.20 7.30 7.21
N ALA A 64 -1.33 6.60 7.29
CA ALA A 64 -2.25 6.38 6.17
C ALA A 64 -3.07 7.65 5.82
N SER A 65 -2.40 8.79 5.67
CA SER A 65 -2.99 10.10 5.37
C SER A 65 -2.48 10.67 4.05
N SER A 66 -3.18 11.62 3.48
CA SER A 66 -2.80 12.40 2.30
C SER A 66 -2.22 13.76 2.65
N VAL A 67 -2.10 14.08 3.95
CA VAL A 67 -1.55 15.35 4.42
C VAL A 67 -0.04 15.34 4.30
N ASN A 68 0.49 16.39 3.68
CA ASN A 68 1.91 16.69 3.68
C ASN A 68 2.11 18.21 3.84
N PRO A 69 2.62 18.67 5.00
CA PRO A 69 2.80 20.10 5.25
C PRO A 69 3.93 20.73 4.41
N ASN A 70 4.85 19.91 3.88
CA ASN A 70 6.02 20.38 3.14
C ASN A 70 5.72 20.61 1.65
N PHE A 71 4.98 19.69 1.05
CA PHE A 71 4.71 19.65 -0.40
C PHE A 71 3.23 19.85 -0.75
N GLY A 72 2.39 20.11 0.25
CA GLY A 72 0.95 20.27 0.11
C GLY A 72 0.21 18.93 0.13
N ASN A 73 -1.07 19.02 0.49
CA ASN A 73 -1.94 17.86 0.60
C ASN A 73 -2.31 17.29 -0.77
N ILE A 74 -2.42 15.97 -0.83
CA ILE A 74 -2.90 15.28 -2.02
C ILE A 74 -4.41 15.11 -1.91
N PHE A 75 -5.13 15.52 -2.95
CA PHE A 75 -6.58 15.39 -2.99
C PHE A 75 -7.02 14.18 -3.81
N ASN A 76 -8.08 13.52 -3.36
CA ASN A 76 -8.74 12.46 -4.12
C ASN A 76 -9.47 13.09 -5.32
N PRO A 77 -9.19 12.68 -6.58
CA PRO A 77 -9.85 13.22 -7.77
C PRO A 77 -11.38 13.07 -7.78
N TYR A 78 -11.91 12.09 -7.07
CA TYR A 78 -13.35 11.82 -6.96
C TYR A 78 -14.01 12.51 -5.75
N GLY A 79 -13.23 13.16 -4.88
CA GLY A 79 -13.74 13.81 -3.68
C GLY A 79 -14.54 15.09 -4.00
N LYS A 80 -15.73 15.24 -3.39
CA LYS A 80 -16.51 16.49 -3.40
C LYS A 80 -16.26 17.30 -2.13
N ASP A 81 -16.15 18.62 -2.28
CA ASP A 81 -16.13 19.78 -1.35
C ASP A 81 -15.61 19.66 0.11
N LEU A 82 -15.79 18.55 0.84
CA LEU A 82 -15.30 18.36 2.21
C LEU A 82 -13.90 17.74 2.32
N HIS A 83 -13.33 17.26 1.21
CA HIS A 83 -11.99 16.63 1.17
C HIS A 83 -10.84 17.59 0.86
N ARG A 84 -11.11 18.90 0.76
CA ARG A 84 -10.14 19.94 0.36
C ARG A 84 -9.55 20.76 1.52
N GLU A 85 -10.13 20.71 2.71
CA GLU A 85 -9.68 21.51 3.86
C GLU A 85 -8.96 20.65 4.90
N ALA A 86 -7.71 21.00 5.17
CA ALA A 86 -6.88 20.38 6.20
C ALA A 86 -7.33 20.88 7.58
N GLY A 87 -7.88 20.00 8.42
CA GLY A 87 -8.02 20.30 9.84
C GLY A 87 -6.64 20.50 10.51
N PRO A 88 -6.52 21.34 11.57
CA PRO A 88 -5.25 21.73 12.16
C PRO A 88 -4.47 20.54 12.75
N PHE A 89 -3.16 20.57 12.47
CA PHE A 89 -2.23 19.44 12.46
C PHE A 89 -1.68 18.92 13.80
N PRO A 90 -1.80 19.53 15.01
CA PRO A 90 -0.99 19.06 16.14
C PRO A 90 -1.65 17.99 17.04
N PHE A 91 -2.96 17.73 16.96
CA PHE A 91 -3.64 16.76 17.86
C PHE A 91 -3.82 15.35 17.29
N PHE A 92 -3.58 15.16 15.99
CA PHE A 92 -3.87 13.91 15.28
C PHE A 92 -2.78 12.83 15.42
N PHE A 93 -1.53 13.24 15.67
CA PHE A 93 -0.38 12.34 15.80
C PHE A 93 -0.49 11.39 17.01
N PHE A 94 -1.15 11.83 18.08
CA PHE A 94 -1.26 11.09 19.34
C PHE A 94 -2.49 10.15 19.39
N PHE A 95 -3.58 10.49 18.69
CA PHE A 95 -4.86 9.82 18.91
C PHE A 95 -4.99 8.48 18.19
N PHE A 96 -4.60 8.38 16.92
CA PHE A 96 -4.77 7.14 16.14
C PHE A 96 -3.88 5.98 16.62
N PHE A 97 -2.69 6.29 17.18
CA PHE A 97 -1.72 5.30 17.65
C PHE A 97 -1.91 4.89 19.12
N PHE A 98 -2.45 5.76 19.99
CA PHE A 98 -2.60 5.46 21.43
C PHE A 98 -4.05 5.27 21.90
N PHE A 99 -5.04 5.85 21.23
CA PHE A 99 -6.44 5.87 21.67
C PHE A 99 -7.36 5.48 20.51
N GLY A 100 -7.53 4.17 20.31
CA GLY A 100 -8.28 3.56 19.21
C GLY A 100 -9.74 4.00 19.07
N ASP A 101 -9.97 5.19 18.52
CA ASP A 101 -11.27 5.68 18.12
C ASP A 101 -11.32 5.90 16.60
N LEU A 102 -12.06 5.03 15.92
CA LEU A 102 -12.22 4.97 14.46
C LEU A 102 -13.12 6.10 13.90
N GLN A 103 -13.58 7.04 14.72
CA GLN A 103 -14.58 8.04 14.31
C GLN A 103 -14.04 9.16 13.41
N MET A 104 -12.72 9.34 13.30
CA MET A 104 -12.09 10.43 12.54
C MET A 104 -11.83 10.15 11.05
N LEU A 105 -12.33 9.03 10.51
CA LEU A 105 -11.99 8.46 9.19
C LEU A 105 -12.42 9.27 7.94
N LYS A 106 -13.07 10.43 8.07
CA LYS A 106 -13.82 11.02 6.95
C LYS A 106 -13.11 12.02 6.04
N VAL A 107 -11.89 12.50 6.31
CA VAL A 107 -11.38 13.66 5.54
C VAL A 107 -10.06 13.47 4.80
N LEU A 108 -9.11 12.60 5.22
CA LEU A 108 -7.74 12.69 4.68
C LEU A 108 -7.01 11.35 4.39
N PHE A 109 -7.66 10.19 4.45
CA PHE A 109 -6.94 8.90 4.58
C PHE A 109 -6.49 8.19 3.30
N SER A 110 -5.97 8.88 2.28
CA SER A 110 -5.46 8.21 1.06
C SER A 110 -3.94 7.99 1.10
N GLY A 111 -3.37 7.50 2.20
CA GLY A 111 -1.90 7.42 2.39
C GLY A 111 -1.31 6.03 2.58
N SER A 112 0.02 5.86 2.51
CA SER A 112 1.00 6.92 2.22
C SER A 112 1.32 7.11 0.73
N SER A 113 0.94 6.18 -0.15
CA SER A 113 1.11 6.32 -1.61
C SER A 113 -0.01 7.19 -2.21
N SER A 114 -0.18 8.38 -1.66
CA SER A 114 -1.32 9.26 -1.93
C SER A 114 -1.34 9.80 -3.35
N ALA A 115 -0.25 10.41 -3.82
CA ALA A 115 -0.20 10.90 -5.19
C ALA A 115 -0.13 9.75 -6.21
N SER A 116 0.39 8.57 -5.84
CA SER A 116 0.30 7.38 -6.70
C SER A 116 -1.14 7.00 -6.99
N GLY A 117 -2.00 6.95 -5.96
CA GLY A 117 -3.42 6.63 -6.14
C GLY A 117 -4.16 7.72 -6.92
N ALA A 118 -3.94 8.98 -6.55
CA ALA A 118 -4.61 10.12 -7.18
C ALA A 118 -4.20 10.31 -8.65
N ALA A 119 -2.92 10.15 -8.99
CA ALA A 119 -2.44 10.34 -10.36
C ALA A 119 -3.00 9.27 -11.31
N VAL A 120 -3.11 8.02 -10.84
CA VAL A 120 -3.73 6.93 -11.59
C VAL A 120 -5.22 7.15 -11.75
N ALA A 121 -5.91 7.51 -10.67
CA ALA A 121 -7.34 7.79 -10.69
C ALA A 121 -7.72 8.97 -11.59
N ALA A 122 -6.88 10.00 -11.65
CA ALA A 122 -7.07 11.15 -12.51
C ALA A 122 -6.77 10.86 -13.99
N GLY A 123 -6.31 9.65 -14.33
CA GLY A 123 -5.91 9.30 -15.70
C GLY A 123 -4.62 9.98 -16.16
N LEU A 124 -3.82 10.56 -15.25
CA LEU A 124 -2.55 11.20 -15.57
C LEU A 124 -1.47 10.15 -15.87
N LEU A 125 -1.53 9.02 -15.18
CA LEU A 125 -0.57 7.93 -15.30
C LEU A 125 -1.31 6.58 -15.34
N PRO A 126 -1.00 5.66 -16.27
CA PRO A 126 -1.56 4.31 -16.25
C PRO A 126 -0.97 3.46 -15.12
N VAL A 127 0.23 3.80 -14.65
CA VAL A 127 0.96 3.06 -13.62
C VAL A 127 1.67 4.03 -12.68
N ALA A 128 1.52 3.79 -11.38
CA ALA A 128 2.29 4.45 -10.34
C ALA A 128 2.86 3.43 -9.35
N LEU A 129 4.16 3.50 -9.07
CA LEU A 129 4.78 2.69 -8.01
C LEU A 129 4.37 3.21 -6.63
N GLY A 130 4.28 2.29 -5.66
CA GLY A 130 4.00 2.60 -4.26
C GLY A 130 4.61 1.55 -3.33
N ALA A 131 4.66 1.82 -2.03
CA ALA A 131 5.02 0.80 -1.03
C ALA A 131 3.95 0.70 0.06
N ASP A 132 3.84 -0.50 0.62
CA ASP A 132 2.79 -0.93 1.53
C ASP A 132 3.40 -1.66 2.73
N GLY A 133 3.59 -0.93 3.83
CA GLY A 133 3.97 -1.52 5.12
C GLY A 133 2.77 -1.84 6.01
N GLY A 134 1.68 -1.08 5.87
CA GLY A 134 0.46 -1.21 6.68
C GLY A 134 -0.83 -0.91 5.91
N GLY A 135 -0.80 -1.04 4.58
CA GLY A 135 -1.90 -0.72 3.68
C GLY A 135 -1.61 0.41 2.70
N SER A 136 -0.39 0.95 2.67
CA SER A 136 -0.07 2.17 1.92
C SER A 136 -0.14 2.07 0.38
N ILE A 137 -0.39 0.90 -0.21
CA ILE A 137 -0.84 0.74 -1.60
C ILE A 137 -2.34 0.50 -1.62
N ARG A 138 -2.82 -0.43 -0.80
CA ARG A 138 -4.22 -0.91 -0.79
C ARG A 138 -5.23 0.17 -0.39
N ILE A 139 -4.92 0.96 0.64
CA ILE A 139 -5.75 2.05 1.16
C ILE A 139 -5.93 3.18 0.12
N PRO A 140 -4.86 3.77 -0.45
CA PRO A 140 -5.04 4.77 -1.50
C PRO A 140 -5.72 4.18 -2.74
N SER A 141 -5.49 2.91 -3.06
CA SER A 141 -6.17 2.27 -4.20
C SER A 141 -7.67 2.15 -3.99
N SER A 142 -8.11 1.68 -2.81
CA SER A 142 -9.53 1.53 -2.50
C SER A 142 -10.27 2.87 -2.46
N LEU A 143 -9.63 3.92 -1.93
CA LEU A 143 -10.25 5.24 -1.82
C LEU A 143 -10.28 6.00 -3.15
N ASN A 144 -9.31 5.75 -4.04
CA ASN A 144 -9.29 6.36 -5.38
C ASN A 144 -9.93 5.46 -6.44
N GLY A 145 -10.53 4.33 -6.09
CA GLY A 145 -11.21 3.44 -7.05
C GLY A 145 -10.27 2.87 -8.13
N VAL A 146 -9.02 2.59 -7.78
CA VAL A 146 -8.01 2.02 -8.69
C VAL A 146 -7.53 0.65 -8.19
N VAL A 147 -6.77 -0.07 -9.03
CA VAL A 147 -6.23 -1.39 -8.68
C VAL A 147 -4.90 -1.20 -7.96
N GLY A 148 -4.76 -1.79 -6.77
CA GLY A 148 -3.51 -1.80 -6.01
C GLY A 148 -3.09 -3.21 -5.61
N LEU A 149 -1.84 -3.57 -5.89
CA LEU A 149 -1.27 -4.86 -5.46
C LEU A 149 -0.12 -4.64 -4.50
N SER A 150 -0.26 -5.17 -3.29
CA SER A 150 0.86 -5.46 -2.40
C SER A 150 1.24 -6.94 -2.61
N ALA A 151 2.42 -7.18 -3.20
CA ALA A 151 2.87 -8.52 -3.52
C ALA A 151 3.22 -9.32 -2.26
N THR A 152 3.47 -10.62 -2.40
CA THR A 152 4.09 -11.41 -1.32
C THR A 152 5.40 -10.77 -0.86
N PHE A 153 5.68 -10.79 0.44
CA PHE A 153 6.95 -10.31 0.98
C PHE A 153 8.15 -10.92 0.23
N GLY A 154 9.11 -10.09 -0.18
CA GLY A 154 10.29 -10.52 -0.96
C GLY A 154 10.04 -10.84 -2.44
N ARG A 155 8.79 -10.83 -2.95
CA ARG A 155 8.49 -11.06 -4.37
C ARG A 155 9.01 -9.94 -5.26
N VAL A 156 8.80 -8.70 -4.80
CA VAL A 156 9.35 -7.50 -5.40
C VAL A 156 10.46 -7.02 -4.47
N PRO A 157 11.72 -6.99 -4.94
CA PRO A 157 12.87 -6.62 -4.12
C PRO A 157 12.75 -5.15 -3.72
N HIS A 158 13.33 -4.81 -2.57
CA HIS A 158 13.44 -3.44 -2.10
C HIS A 158 14.68 -3.24 -1.25
N VAL A 159 15.19 -2.02 -1.30
CA VAL A 159 16.30 -1.57 -0.47
C VAL A 159 15.79 -0.32 0.28
N ASP A 160 14.84 -0.53 1.18
CA ASP A 160 14.19 0.58 1.90
C ASP A 160 15.00 1.05 3.10
N TYR A 161 14.90 2.35 3.36
CA TYR A 161 15.38 2.97 4.59
C TYR A 161 14.38 2.71 5.73
N GLY A 162 14.42 1.49 6.29
CA GLY A 162 13.62 1.08 7.45
C GLY A 162 12.42 0.20 7.10
N CYS A 163 11.84 -0.45 8.12
CA CYS A 163 10.66 -1.32 8.01
C CYS A 163 10.82 -2.53 7.05
N TRP A 164 12.03 -3.08 6.96
CA TRP A 164 12.44 -4.12 6.03
C TRP A 164 11.59 -5.39 6.14
N SER A 165 11.05 -5.69 7.32
CA SER A 165 10.23 -6.89 7.53
C SER A 165 8.74 -6.70 7.23
N HIS A 166 8.30 -5.45 6.98
CA HIS A 166 6.89 -5.11 6.81
C HIS A 166 6.60 -4.54 5.41
N VAL A 167 7.56 -3.87 4.77
CA VAL A 167 7.31 -3.12 3.55
C VAL A 167 7.27 -4.04 2.33
N HIS A 168 6.20 -3.88 1.57
CA HIS A 168 6.01 -4.53 0.28
C HIS A 168 6.04 -3.47 -0.81
N LYS A 169 6.75 -3.76 -1.90
CA LYS A 169 6.71 -2.92 -3.10
C LYS A 169 5.62 -3.40 -4.04
N GLY A 170 5.06 -2.46 -4.79
CA GLY A 170 4.02 -2.75 -5.75
C GLY A 170 3.63 -1.53 -6.55
N ALA A 171 2.46 -1.62 -7.18
CA ALA A 171 1.96 -0.58 -8.05
C ALA A 171 0.47 -0.36 -7.86
N LEU A 172 0.05 0.83 -8.25
CA LEU A 172 -1.32 1.25 -8.44
C LEU A 172 -1.54 1.45 -9.94
N THR A 173 -2.63 0.94 -10.49
CA THR A 173 -2.93 0.99 -11.92
C THR A 173 -4.43 1.14 -12.19
N THR A 174 -4.79 1.53 -13.42
CA THR A 174 -6.18 1.70 -13.84
C THR A 174 -6.93 0.39 -14.03
N THR A 175 -6.23 -0.70 -14.39
CA THR A 175 -6.86 -2.00 -14.69
C THR A 175 -6.06 -3.17 -14.15
N LEU A 176 -6.73 -4.30 -13.91
CA LEU A 176 -6.05 -5.55 -13.51
C LEU A 176 -5.02 -6.03 -14.53
N ARG A 177 -5.22 -5.73 -15.83
CA ARG A 177 -4.27 -6.10 -16.88
C ARG A 177 -2.99 -5.27 -16.77
N ASP A 178 -3.10 -3.97 -16.54
CA ASP A 178 -1.94 -3.09 -16.33
C ASP A 178 -1.21 -3.50 -15.05
N GLN A 179 -1.95 -3.85 -14.00
CA GLN A 179 -1.39 -4.37 -12.76
C GLN A 179 -0.60 -5.66 -12.99
N MET A 180 -1.14 -6.59 -13.78
CA MET A 180 -0.50 -7.87 -14.09
C MET A 180 0.82 -7.66 -14.83
N LEU A 181 0.82 -6.82 -15.88
CA LEU A 181 2.02 -6.49 -16.65
C LEU A 181 3.07 -5.80 -15.77
N THR A 182 2.64 -4.85 -14.95
CA THR A 182 3.52 -4.13 -14.03
C THR A 182 4.12 -5.06 -13.00
N TYR A 183 3.30 -5.88 -12.35
CA TYR A 183 3.75 -6.91 -11.41
C TYR A 183 4.77 -7.84 -12.07
N TYR A 184 4.52 -8.30 -13.30
CA TYR A 184 5.47 -9.15 -14.01
C TYR A 184 6.82 -8.46 -14.24
N ALA A 185 6.81 -7.18 -14.62
CA ALA A 185 8.01 -6.40 -14.88
C ALA A 185 8.84 -6.15 -13.63
N ILE A 186 8.20 -5.79 -12.51
CA ILE A 186 8.91 -5.41 -11.28
C ILE A 186 9.27 -6.60 -10.39
N SER A 187 8.61 -7.75 -10.55
CA SER A 187 8.82 -8.93 -9.71
C SER A 187 10.00 -9.80 -10.16
N GLY A 188 10.68 -10.38 -9.16
CA GLY A 188 11.83 -11.28 -9.36
C GLY A 188 12.94 -10.96 -8.37
N ALA A 189 13.70 -11.98 -7.95
CA ALA A 189 14.80 -11.82 -7.02
C ALA A 189 15.84 -10.80 -7.51
N MET A 190 16.57 -10.21 -6.58
CA MET A 190 17.73 -9.37 -6.84
C MET A 190 18.92 -10.00 -6.13
N ASP A 191 20.04 -10.09 -6.84
CA ASP A 191 21.30 -10.57 -6.25
C ASP A 191 21.69 -9.65 -5.09
N ASP A 192 22.24 -10.24 -4.03
CA ASP A 192 22.61 -9.55 -2.77
C ASP A 192 21.48 -8.88 -1.97
N ASN A 193 20.21 -9.00 -2.37
CA ASN A 193 19.08 -8.51 -1.59
C ASN A 193 18.51 -9.57 -0.64
N VAL A 194 18.81 -9.42 0.65
CA VAL A 194 18.43 -10.37 1.72
C VAL A 194 16.91 -10.60 1.80
N VAL A 195 16.10 -9.58 1.52
CA VAL A 195 14.63 -9.68 1.58
C VAL A 195 14.06 -10.54 0.46
N SER A 196 14.57 -10.37 -0.77
CA SER A 196 14.17 -11.18 -1.92
C SER A 196 14.78 -12.59 -1.96
N GLN A 197 15.74 -12.85 -1.06
CA GLN A 197 16.42 -14.14 -0.84
C GLN A 197 16.07 -14.78 0.52
N THR A 198 14.97 -14.36 1.14
CA THR A 198 14.56 -14.79 2.50
C THR A 198 14.44 -16.30 2.69
N SER A 199 14.26 -17.08 1.61
CA SER A 199 14.40 -18.53 1.66
C SER A 199 15.74 -18.96 1.04
N LYS A 200 16.59 -19.65 1.82
CA LYS A 200 17.73 -20.45 1.30
C LYS A 200 17.30 -21.53 0.28
N SER A 201 15.98 -21.73 0.10
CA SER A 201 15.39 -22.44 -1.04
C SER A 201 15.61 -21.60 -2.29
N ALA A 202 16.49 -22.07 -3.17
CA ALA A 202 16.76 -21.44 -4.46
C ALA A 202 15.45 -21.05 -5.17
N THR A 203 15.27 -19.76 -5.39
CA THR A 203 14.24 -19.10 -6.20
C THR A 203 12.83 -18.96 -5.60
N ASN A 204 12.34 -17.72 -5.62
CA ASN A 204 10.92 -17.40 -5.57
C ASN A 204 10.15 -18.25 -6.59
N PRO A 205 8.95 -18.79 -6.27
CA PRO A 205 8.22 -19.62 -7.21
C PRO A 205 7.96 -18.85 -8.50
N PRO A 206 7.94 -19.51 -9.69
CA PRO A 206 7.75 -18.84 -10.95
C PRO A 206 6.51 -17.95 -10.96
N LYS A 207 6.62 -16.82 -11.66
CA LYS A 207 5.48 -15.92 -11.91
C LYS A 207 4.46 -16.68 -12.75
N HIS A 208 3.26 -16.88 -12.23
CA HIS A 208 2.18 -17.60 -12.90
C HIS A 208 0.96 -16.70 -13.07
N PHE A 209 0.37 -16.72 -14.27
CA PHE A 209 -0.87 -16.01 -14.61
C PHE A 209 -1.91 -16.96 -15.21
N HIS A 210 -1.82 -18.25 -14.85
CA HIS A 210 -2.76 -19.26 -15.31
C HIS A 210 -4.19 -18.83 -14.98
N GLY A 211 -5.07 -18.90 -15.97
CA GLY A 211 -6.48 -18.57 -15.78
C GLY A 211 -6.81 -17.08 -15.74
N PHE A 212 -5.85 -16.16 -15.90
CA PHE A 212 -6.13 -14.70 -15.83
C PHE A 212 -7.24 -14.23 -16.79
N GLN A 213 -7.34 -14.86 -17.95
CA GLN A 213 -8.37 -14.56 -18.95
C GLN A 213 -9.53 -15.57 -18.95
N ASN A 214 -9.51 -16.56 -18.06
CA ASN A 214 -10.48 -17.65 -18.04
C ASN A 214 -11.33 -17.56 -16.76
N ALA A 215 -12.57 -17.08 -16.89
CA ALA A 215 -13.54 -17.04 -15.81
C ALA A 215 -13.73 -18.40 -15.09
N ASN A 216 -13.66 -19.51 -15.82
CA ASN A 216 -13.84 -20.84 -15.26
C ASN A 216 -12.69 -21.27 -14.34
N ALA A 217 -11.54 -20.58 -14.38
CA ALA A 217 -10.42 -20.81 -13.47
C ALA A 217 -10.75 -20.44 -12.01
N LEU A 218 -11.92 -19.86 -11.74
CA LEU A 218 -12.39 -19.58 -10.39
C LEU A 218 -13.24 -20.71 -9.78
N SER A 219 -13.68 -21.69 -10.58
CA SER A 219 -14.72 -22.66 -10.18
C SER A 219 -14.34 -23.63 -9.05
N ASP A 220 -13.06 -23.77 -8.76
CA ASP A 220 -12.51 -24.59 -7.67
C ASP A 220 -11.99 -23.74 -6.49
N VAL A 221 -11.98 -22.41 -6.62
CA VAL A 221 -11.46 -21.49 -5.62
C VAL A 221 -12.40 -21.44 -4.41
N THR A 222 -11.79 -21.44 -3.22
CA THR A 222 -12.49 -21.18 -1.96
C THR A 222 -12.10 -19.81 -1.42
N VAL A 223 -13.08 -18.92 -1.25
CA VAL A 223 -12.89 -17.60 -0.66
C VAL A 223 -13.37 -17.62 0.78
N GLY A 224 -12.45 -17.32 1.69
CA GLY A 224 -12.74 -17.12 3.09
C GLY A 224 -13.15 -15.67 3.39
N ILE A 225 -14.24 -15.46 4.10
CA ILE A 225 -14.74 -14.13 4.45
C ILE A 225 -14.91 -14.01 5.96
N TRP A 226 -14.37 -12.92 6.51
CA TRP A 226 -14.53 -12.59 7.91
C TRP A 226 -15.44 -11.36 8.07
N TRP A 227 -16.74 -11.60 7.92
CA TRP A 227 -17.77 -10.55 7.98
C TRP A 227 -17.74 -9.77 9.29
N ASP A 228 -17.51 -10.45 10.42
CA ASP A 228 -17.47 -9.82 11.74
C ASP A 228 -16.37 -8.75 11.84
N CYS A 229 -15.21 -8.97 11.21
CA CYS A 229 -14.14 -7.98 11.17
C CYS A 229 -14.52 -6.78 10.29
N LEU A 230 -15.09 -7.02 9.10
CA LEU A 230 -15.56 -5.94 8.23
C LEU A 230 -16.63 -5.09 8.92
N LEU A 231 -17.62 -5.73 9.55
CA LEU A 231 -18.69 -5.06 10.30
C LEU A 231 -18.13 -4.29 11.50
N PHE A 232 -17.18 -4.87 12.25
CA PHE A 232 -16.52 -4.20 13.37
C PHE A 232 -15.74 -2.95 12.92
N LEU A 233 -15.05 -3.00 11.78
CA LEU A 233 -14.30 -1.85 11.25
C LEU A 233 -15.20 -0.74 10.71
N LEU A 234 -16.43 -1.07 10.28
CA LEU A 234 -17.39 -0.12 9.70
C LEU A 234 -18.44 0.39 10.69
N ASP A 235 -18.68 -0.32 11.80
CA ASP A 235 -19.63 0.11 12.83
C ASP A 235 -18.99 1.13 13.80
N HIS A 236 -19.24 2.40 13.55
CA HIS A 236 -18.78 3.52 14.39
C HIS A 236 -19.58 3.69 15.70
N SER A 237 -20.64 2.91 15.93
CA SER A 237 -21.60 3.11 17.02
C SER A 237 -21.32 2.31 18.29
N THR A 238 -20.39 1.34 18.28
CA THR A 238 -20.18 0.47 19.45
C THR A 238 -18.71 0.15 19.77
N SER A 239 -17.96 1.15 20.25
CA SER A 239 -16.63 0.98 20.89
C SER A 239 -16.62 0.11 22.18
N LYS A 240 -17.70 -0.62 22.50
CA LYS A 240 -17.86 -1.41 23.74
C LYS A 240 -18.34 -2.86 23.58
N LYS A 241 -18.66 -3.35 22.39
CA LYS A 241 -19.10 -4.75 22.24
C LYS A 241 -17.92 -5.62 21.79
N LYS A 242 -17.62 -6.67 22.57
CA LYS A 242 -16.76 -7.79 22.13
C LYS A 242 -17.23 -8.25 20.73
N ILE A 243 -16.31 -8.71 19.88
CA ILE A 243 -16.64 -9.48 18.66
C ILE A 243 -17.46 -10.68 19.14
N LYS A 244 -18.78 -10.52 19.23
CA LYS A 244 -19.71 -11.62 19.47
C LYS A 244 -19.94 -12.20 18.09
N GLN A 245 -19.67 -13.50 17.93
CA GLN A 245 -19.93 -14.28 16.73
C GLN A 245 -21.25 -13.85 16.10
N HIS A 246 -21.18 -13.01 15.07
CA HIS A 246 -22.35 -12.47 14.40
C HIS A 246 -22.62 -13.38 13.19
N ASN A 247 -23.05 -14.61 13.51
CA ASN A 247 -23.58 -15.54 12.52
C ASN A 247 -24.68 -14.83 11.70
N ASN A 248 -24.36 -14.45 10.47
CA ASN A 248 -25.26 -14.04 9.39
C ASN A 248 -25.98 -12.67 9.50
N LYS A 249 -25.36 -11.62 10.05
CA LYS A 249 -25.99 -10.27 10.10
C LYS A 249 -25.66 -9.28 8.97
N HIS A 250 -24.81 -9.62 7.98
CA HIS A 250 -24.49 -8.68 6.89
C HIS A 250 -25.71 -8.36 6.00
N ASN A 251 -26.62 -9.33 5.80
CA ASN A 251 -27.82 -9.18 4.96
C ASN A 251 -28.74 -8.00 5.34
N ASN A 252 -28.69 -7.55 6.60
CA ASN A 252 -29.53 -6.45 7.09
C ASN A 252 -28.73 -5.15 7.40
N ASN A 253 -27.46 -5.05 6.97
CA ASN A 253 -26.66 -3.85 7.18
C ASN A 253 -26.94 -2.80 6.09
N ASN A 254 -27.21 -1.56 6.48
CA ASN A 254 -27.44 -0.45 5.57
C ASN A 254 -26.17 0.23 5.03
N ASN A 255 -24.98 -0.17 5.51
CA ASN A 255 -23.72 0.36 5.01
C ASN A 255 -23.48 -0.04 3.54
N ILE A 256 -23.25 0.95 2.68
CA ILE A 256 -23.08 0.75 1.23
C ILE A 256 -21.88 -0.14 0.88
N VAL A 257 -20.78 -0.06 1.62
CA VAL A 257 -19.57 -0.87 1.40
C VAL A 257 -19.88 -2.34 1.65
N VAL A 258 -20.62 -2.64 2.73
CA VAL A 258 -21.02 -4.02 3.06
C VAL A 258 -21.91 -4.60 1.96
N LYS A 259 -22.89 -3.83 1.47
CA LYS A 259 -23.78 -4.24 0.38
C LYS A 259 -23.01 -4.54 -0.91
N GLN A 260 -22.10 -3.65 -1.31
CA GLN A 260 -21.27 -3.84 -2.51
C GLN A 260 -20.34 -5.06 -2.38
N CYS A 261 -19.75 -5.28 -1.21
CA CYS A 261 -18.96 -6.48 -0.95
C CYS A 261 -19.83 -7.76 -1.02
N ASP A 262 -21.03 -7.73 -0.45
CA ASP A 262 -21.96 -8.86 -0.49
C ASP A 262 -22.42 -9.18 -1.93
N ASP A 263 -22.70 -8.16 -2.74
CA ASP A 263 -23.03 -8.33 -4.16
C ASP A 263 -21.88 -8.99 -4.95
N VAL A 264 -20.63 -8.64 -4.67
CA VAL A 264 -19.46 -9.30 -5.27
C VAL A 264 -19.38 -10.77 -4.84
N VAL A 265 -19.58 -11.06 -3.55
CA VAL A 265 -19.55 -12.42 -3.01
C VAL A 265 -20.65 -13.29 -3.62
N ARG A 266 -21.86 -12.74 -3.73
CA ARG A 266 -22.99 -13.37 -4.41
C ARG A 266 -22.67 -13.66 -5.87
N THR A 267 -22.10 -12.68 -6.57
CA THR A 267 -21.66 -12.83 -7.96
C THR A 267 -20.65 -13.96 -8.12
N LEU A 268 -19.63 -14.04 -7.26
CA LEU A 268 -18.62 -15.11 -7.29
C LEU A 268 -19.23 -16.49 -7.08
N LYS A 269 -20.20 -16.60 -6.17
CA LYS A 269 -20.88 -17.86 -5.87
C LYS A 269 -21.82 -18.30 -7.00
N GLU A 270 -22.68 -17.40 -7.46
CA GLU A 270 -23.76 -17.70 -8.41
C GLU A 270 -23.26 -17.84 -9.85
N HIS A 271 -22.28 -17.03 -10.27
CA HIS A 271 -21.82 -16.99 -11.65
C HIS A 271 -20.49 -17.70 -11.89
N TYR A 272 -19.66 -17.89 -10.86
CA TYR A 272 -18.31 -18.45 -11.01
C TYR A 272 -18.09 -19.74 -10.20
N ASN A 273 -19.13 -20.27 -9.55
CA ASN A 273 -19.08 -21.48 -8.73
C ASN A 273 -18.02 -21.45 -7.61
N VAL A 274 -17.65 -20.25 -7.14
CA VAL A 274 -16.67 -20.06 -6.07
C VAL A 274 -17.26 -20.54 -4.74
N LYS A 275 -16.49 -21.31 -3.97
CA LYS A 275 -16.89 -21.79 -2.65
C LYS A 275 -16.68 -20.68 -1.62
N ILE A 276 -17.74 -20.19 -1.01
CA ILE A 276 -17.66 -19.16 0.04
C ILE A 276 -17.68 -19.83 1.41
N LYS A 277 -16.72 -19.46 2.27
CA LYS A 277 -16.64 -19.93 3.66
C LYS A 277 -16.48 -18.75 4.62
N ASN A 278 -17.21 -18.79 5.73
CA ASN A 278 -17.01 -17.83 6.80
C ASN A 278 -15.81 -18.23 7.65
N TYR A 279 -14.97 -17.26 8.01
CA TYR A 279 -13.82 -17.44 8.89
C TYR A 279 -13.82 -16.38 9.98
N THR A 280 -13.14 -16.72 11.07
CA THR A 280 -12.76 -15.79 12.12
C THR A 280 -11.27 -15.98 12.33
N ILE A 281 -10.53 -14.87 12.46
CA ILE A 281 -9.11 -14.89 12.80
C ILE A 281 -9.00 -14.38 14.23
N ASP A 282 -8.47 -15.20 15.12
CA ASP A 282 -8.28 -14.81 16.51
C ASP A 282 -7.16 -13.77 16.63
N HIS A 283 -7.08 -13.11 17.79
CA HIS A 283 -5.97 -12.22 18.14
C HIS A 283 -5.77 -10.99 17.22
N LEU A 284 -6.83 -10.46 16.60
CA LEU A 284 -6.75 -9.27 15.73
C LEU A 284 -6.05 -8.08 16.41
N LYS A 285 -6.35 -7.85 17.69
CA LYS A 285 -5.78 -6.72 18.44
C LYS A 285 -4.28 -6.89 18.64
N GLU A 286 -3.84 -8.11 18.89
CA GLU A 286 -2.44 -8.47 19.03
C GLU A 286 -1.70 -8.39 17.70
N ILE A 287 -2.33 -8.80 16.59
CA ILE A 287 -1.79 -8.62 15.23
C ILE A 287 -1.56 -7.13 14.94
N VAL A 288 -2.56 -6.28 15.18
CA VAL A 288 -2.46 -4.82 14.97
C VAL A 288 -1.36 -4.23 15.87
N LYS A 289 -1.32 -4.58 17.15
CA LYS A 289 -0.28 -4.09 18.07
C LYS A 289 1.12 -4.56 17.66
N SER A 290 1.26 -5.83 17.31
CA SER A 290 2.53 -6.41 16.86
C SER A 290 3.06 -5.68 15.63
N HIS A 291 2.18 -5.45 14.64
CA HIS A 291 2.48 -4.64 13.46
C HIS A 291 2.93 -3.22 13.83
N GLN A 292 2.18 -2.53 14.69
CA GLN A 292 2.52 -1.17 15.13
C GLN A 292 3.90 -1.11 15.79
N TYR A 293 4.21 -2.02 16.71
CA TYR A 293 5.52 -2.05 17.36
C TYR A 293 6.63 -2.39 16.37
N GLY A 294 6.43 -3.40 15.52
CA GLY A 294 7.42 -3.85 14.56
C GLY A 294 7.78 -2.76 13.55
N ILE A 295 6.78 -2.19 12.88
CA ILE A 295 7.01 -1.19 11.84
C ILE A 295 7.63 0.08 12.42
N LEU A 296 7.16 0.59 13.57
CA LEU A 296 7.68 1.81 14.18
C LEU A 296 9.10 1.64 14.71
N THR A 297 9.42 0.47 15.29
CA THR A 297 10.76 0.20 15.81
C THR A 297 11.78 0.15 14.68
N GLU A 298 11.49 -0.58 13.60
CA GLU A 298 12.38 -0.65 12.45
C GLU A 298 12.50 0.69 11.72
N PHE A 299 11.42 1.47 11.69
CA PHE A 299 11.43 2.81 11.14
C PHE A 299 12.36 3.75 11.91
N ALA A 300 12.20 3.80 13.23
CA ALA A 300 13.03 4.62 14.11
C ALA A 300 14.51 4.21 14.00
N ALA A 301 14.79 2.91 14.00
CA ALA A 301 16.14 2.39 13.79
C ALA A 301 16.72 2.84 12.44
N GLY A 302 15.97 2.73 11.34
CA GLY A 302 16.40 3.13 10.00
C GLY A 302 16.74 4.63 9.91
N LEU A 303 15.91 5.50 10.48
CA LEU A 303 16.16 6.94 10.52
C LEU A 303 17.39 7.29 11.36
N ILE A 304 17.55 6.68 12.53
CA ILE A 304 18.72 6.89 13.40
C ILE A 304 19.99 6.45 12.68
N THR A 305 20.00 5.27 12.05
CA THR A 305 21.14 4.78 11.27
C THR A 305 21.50 5.73 10.13
N ALA A 306 20.51 6.22 9.36
CA ALA A 306 20.75 7.18 8.28
C ALA A 306 21.33 8.51 8.81
N TYR A 307 20.81 9.01 9.92
CA TYR A 307 21.32 10.22 10.57
C TYR A 307 22.77 10.04 11.06
N LEU A 308 23.07 8.92 11.75
CA LEU A 308 24.41 8.62 12.25
C LEU A 308 25.42 8.43 11.12
N ASN A 309 25.04 7.76 10.04
CA ASN A 309 25.90 7.59 8.86
C ASN A 309 26.28 8.92 8.22
N LYS A 310 25.36 9.91 8.22
CA LYS A 310 25.62 11.23 7.65
C LYS A 310 26.36 12.18 8.60
N TYR A 311 25.99 12.22 9.87
CA TYR A 311 26.39 13.28 10.81
C TYR A 311 27.47 12.88 11.84
N LYS A 312 28.19 11.76 11.61
CA LYS A 312 29.31 11.14 12.38
C LYS A 312 28.82 9.92 13.20
N CYS A 313 29.49 8.76 13.23
CA CYS A 313 30.88 8.52 13.61
C CYS A 313 31.51 7.32 12.86
N LYS A 314 32.78 7.45 12.45
CA LYS A 314 33.72 6.33 12.45
C LYS A 314 33.78 5.82 13.90
N TYR A 315 33.00 4.81 14.26
CA TYR A 315 33.39 3.96 15.37
C TYR A 315 34.56 3.13 14.84
N THR A 316 35.77 3.61 15.13
CA THR A 316 36.96 2.75 15.23
C THR A 316 36.72 1.65 16.25
#